data_AF-A0A2E0QYE7-F1
#
_entry.id   AF-A0A2E0QYE7-F1
#
_cell.length_a   1.000
_cell.length_b   1.000
_cell.length_c   1.000
_cell.angle_alpha   90.00
_cell.angle_beta   90.00
_cell.angle_gamma   90.00
#
_symmetry.space_group_name_H-M   'P 1'
#
loop_
_entity.id
_entity.type
_entity.pdbx_description
1 polymer ?
#
loop_
_entity_poly.entity_id
_entity_poly.type
_entity_poly.pdbx_seq_one_letter_code
_entity_poly.pdbx_strand_id
1 'polypeptide(L)'
;MPSKKAKTFITLGFIFLGTLLGSIVSAAMLYPHYPEETFTFSEFLKNSLGAFIYSPLSMTFGVFPTIGFYTLPHAPIVIIGFLLALTGVIAFPITGKKMFAILILLGCAMWAHNNYLAFNALMSV
;
A
#
# COMPACT_ATOMS: atom_id res chain seq x y z
N MET A 1 11.29 18.13 20.82
CA MET A 1 11.20 17.10 19.75
C MET A 1 10.63 15.82 20.34
N PRO A 2 9.81 15.03 19.61
CA PRO A 2 9.25 13.78 20.12
C PRO A 2 10.36 12.78 20.50
N SER A 3 10.11 11.98 21.54
CA SER A 3 11.04 10.94 22.01
C SER A 3 11.23 9.83 20.96
N LYS A 4 12.29 9.01 21.09
CA LYS A 4 12.54 7.88 20.17
C LYS A 4 11.33 6.94 20.10
N LYS A 5 10.72 6.61 21.25
CA LYS A 5 9.51 5.79 21.33
C LYS A 5 8.34 6.44 20.58
N ALA A 6 8.11 7.75 20.80
CA ALA A 6 7.05 8.48 20.12
C ALA A 6 7.26 8.49 18.60
N LYS A 7 8.50 8.67 18.12
CA LYS A 7 8.82 8.59 16.69
C LYS A 7 8.53 7.21 16.11
N THR A 8 8.87 6.13 16.83
CA THR A 8 8.53 4.76 16.40
C THR A 8 7.01 4.56 16.28
N PHE A 9 6.23 5.01 17.27
CA PHE A 9 4.77 4.92 17.20
C PHE A 9 4.19 5.71 16.03
N ILE A 10 4.72 6.91 15.77
CA ILE A 10 4.31 7.71 14.61
C ILE A 10 4.67 6.97 13.31
N THR A 11 5.88 6.42 13.18
CA THR A 11 6.26 5.60 12.01
C THR A 11 5.28 4.45 11.79
N LEU A 12 5.00 3.66 12.83
CA LEU A 12 4.07 2.54 12.74
C LEU A 12 2.65 2.98 12.38
N GLY A 13 2.17 4.07 12.97
CA GLY A 13 0.84 4.63 12.66
C GLY A 13 0.73 5.09 11.20
N PHE A 14 1.79 5.71 10.66
CA PHE A 14 1.82 6.15 9.26
C PHE A 14 1.95 4.98 8.28
N ILE A 15 2.71 3.93 8.62
CA ILE A 15 2.75 2.68 7.85
C ILE A 15 1.36 2.04 7.80
N PHE A 16 0.72 1.89 8.96
CA PHE A 16 -0.62 1.31 9.09
C PHE A 16 -1.63 2.09 8.26
N LEU A 17 -1.69 3.41 8.47
CA LEU A 17 -2.64 4.28 7.77
C LEU A 17 -2.39 4.29 6.25
N GLY A 18 -1.13 4.35 5.83
CA GLY A 18 -0.77 4.34 4.41
C GLY A 18 -1.19 3.04 3.74
N THR A 19 -0.89 1.91 4.38
CA THR A 19 -1.27 0.58 3.88
C THR A 19 -2.80 0.44 3.79
N LEU A 20 -3.54 0.92 4.79
CA LEU A 20 -5.00 0.92 4.79
C LEU A 20 -5.57 1.75 3.64
N LEU A 21 -5.06 2.98 3.45
CA LEU A 21 -5.49 3.83 2.35
C LEU A 21 -5.20 3.21 0.99
N GLY A 22 -3.99 2.68 0.78
CA GLY A 22 -3.61 1.99 -0.46
C GLY A 22 -4.50 0.77 -0.73
N SER A 23 -4.91 0.04 0.32
CA SER A 23 -5.80 -1.12 0.23
C SER A 23 -7.22 -0.75 -0.17
N ILE A 24 -7.76 0.33 0.38
CA ILE A 24 -9.08 0.88 0.01
C ILE A 24 -9.06 1.30 -1.48
N VAL A 25 -8.00 1.97 -1.93
CA VAL A 25 -7.85 2.33 -3.34
C VAL A 25 -7.74 1.08 -4.21
N SER A 26 -6.97 0.07 -3.79
CA SER A 26 -6.87 -1.20 -4.52
C SER A 26 -8.23 -1.90 -4.65
N ALA A 27 -9.06 -1.87 -3.61
CA ALA A 27 -10.40 -2.45 -3.65
C ALA A 27 -11.35 -1.64 -4.54
N ALA A 28 -11.22 -0.31 -4.57
CA ALA A 28 -11.97 0.54 -5.49
C ALA A 28 -11.58 0.31 -6.95
N MET A 29 -10.31 -0.02 -7.22
CA MET A 29 -9.81 -0.34 -8.56
C MET A 29 -10.23 -1.73 -9.07
N LEU A 30 -10.70 -2.65 -8.21
CA LEU A 30 -11.32 -3.89 -8.68
C LEU A 30 -12.54 -3.59 -9.57
N TYR A 31 -13.35 -2.59 -9.22
CA TYR A 31 -14.59 -2.26 -9.94
C TYR A 31 -14.39 -1.96 -11.44
N PRO A 32 -13.46 -1.08 -11.86
CA PRO A 32 -13.21 -0.87 -13.29
C PRO A 32 -12.50 -2.04 -13.97
N HIS A 33 -11.85 -2.95 -13.22
CA HIS A 33 -11.14 -4.11 -13.79
C HIS A 33 -11.99 -5.37 -13.91
N TYR A 34 -12.99 -5.53 -13.05
CA TYR A 34 -13.92 -6.66 -13.00
C TYR A 34 -15.37 -6.15 -12.90
N PRO A 35 -15.88 -5.45 -13.94
CA PRO A 35 -17.19 -4.82 -13.91
C PRO A 35 -18.36 -5.82 -13.84
N GLU A 36 -18.11 -7.08 -14.17
CA GLU A 36 -19.07 -8.19 -14.05
C GLU A 36 -19.31 -8.67 -12.61
N GLU A 37 -18.44 -8.32 -11.65
CA GLU A 37 -18.67 -8.64 -10.24
C GLU A 37 -19.78 -7.76 -9.65
N THR A 38 -20.70 -8.36 -8.89
CA THR A 38 -21.70 -7.58 -8.17
C THR A 38 -21.00 -6.80 -7.06
N PHE A 39 -21.17 -5.49 -7.03
CA PHE A 39 -20.52 -4.63 -6.03
C PHE A 39 -21.53 -4.09 -5.03
N THR A 40 -21.69 -4.77 -3.92
CA THR A 40 -22.34 -4.23 -2.73
C THR A 40 -21.33 -3.51 -1.82
N PHE A 41 -21.80 -2.61 -0.96
CA PHE A 41 -20.96 -1.98 0.06
C PHE A 41 -20.30 -3.02 1.00
N SER A 42 -21.00 -4.12 1.28
CA SER A 42 -20.48 -5.21 2.10
C SER A 42 -19.30 -5.91 1.44
N GLU A 43 -19.38 -6.16 0.13
CA GLU A 43 -18.28 -6.75 -0.65
C GLU A 43 -17.10 -5.78 -0.76
N PHE A 44 -17.35 -4.49 -0.97
CA PHE A 44 -16.29 -3.48 -0.96
C PHE A 44 -15.52 -3.45 0.36
N LEU A 45 -16.22 -3.50 1.51
CA LEU A 45 -15.58 -3.55 2.82
C LEU A 45 -14.79 -4.86 3.01
N LYS A 46 -15.36 -5.99 2.62
CA LYS A 46 -14.69 -7.29 2.68
C LYS A 46 -13.41 -7.31 1.84
N ASN A 47 -13.48 -6.78 0.61
CA ASN A 47 -12.35 -6.70 -0.31
C ASN A 47 -11.29 -5.71 0.18
N SER A 48 -11.70 -4.58 0.77
CA SER A 48 -10.77 -3.60 1.38
C SER A 48 -10.02 -4.19 2.57
N LEU A 49 -10.72 -4.95 3.44
CA LEU A 49 -10.11 -5.63 4.57
C LEU A 49 -9.19 -6.77 4.13
N GLY A 50 -9.61 -7.56 3.14
CA GLY A 50 -8.77 -8.58 2.51
C GLY A 50 -7.50 -7.96 1.93
N ALA A 51 -7.65 -6.90 1.14
CA ALA A 51 -6.53 -6.14 0.60
C ALA A 51 -5.58 -5.64 1.68
N PHE A 52 -6.11 -5.13 2.79
CA PHE A 52 -5.30 -4.66 3.91
C PHE A 52 -4.53 -5.78 4.60
N ILE A 53 -5.16 -6.92 4.86
CA ILE A 53 -4.54 -8.07 5.54
C ILE A 53 -3.46 -8.71 4.66
N TYR A 54 -3.69 -8.81 3.35
CA TYR A 54 -2.77 -9.43 2.41
C TYR A 54 -1.74 -8.45 1.81
N SER A 55 -1.91 -7.14 2.02
CA SER A 55 -0.96 -6.11 1.54
C SER A 55 0.47 -6.32 2.04
N PRO A 56 0.74 -6.59 3.33
CA PRO A 56 2.12 -6.84 3.79
C PRO A 56 2.79 -8.03 3.09
N LEU A 57 2.04 -9.11 2.86
CA LEU A 57 2.54 -10.30 2.16
C LEU A 57 2.84 -9.96 0.70
N SER A 58 1.91 -9.33 -0.01
CA SER A 58 2.08 -8.93 -1.41
C SER A 58 3.16 -7.86 -1.62
N MET A 59 3.34 -6.95 -0.66
CA MET A 59 4.46 -6.01 -0.60
C MET A 59 5.82 -6.71 -0.44
N THR A 60 5.84 -7.85 0.27
CA THR A 60 7.06 -8.65 0.50
C THR A 60 7.44 -9.49 -0.71
N PHE A 61 6.46 -10.17 -1.32
CA PHE A 61 6.69 -10.91 -2.57
C PHE A 61 7.04 -9.97 -3.73
N GLY A 62 6.57 -8.72 -3.63
CA GLY A 62 7.13 -7.55 -4.30
C GLY A 62 6.85 -7.51 -5.79
N VAL A 63 6.49 -6.32 -6.29
CA VAL A 63 6.68 -5.68 -7.62
C VAL A 63 6.57 -6.55 -8.89
N PHE A 64 7.12 -7.76 -8.90
CA PHE A 64 7.05 -8.78 -9.94
C PHE A 64 5.64 -9.03 -10.48
N PRO A 65 4.58 -9.21 -9.66
CA PRO A 65 3.26 -9.37 -10.23
C PRO A 65 2.70 -8.03 -10.73
N THR A 66 3.09 -6.90 -10.14
CA THR A 66 2.66 -5.59 -10.62
C THR A 66 3.33 -5.18 -11.94
N ILE A 67 4.56 -5.66 -12.22
CA ILE A 67 5.26 -5.50 -13.51
C ILE A 67 4.72 -6.48 -14.56
N GLY A 68 4.43 -7.72 -14.15
CA GLY A 68 4.05 -8.81 -15.06
C GLY A 68 2.56 -8.89 -15.40
N PHE A 69 1.67 -8.53 -14.46
CA PHE A 69 0.21 -8.67 -14.62
C PHE A 69 -0.50 -7.35 -14.87
N TYR A 70 0.02 -6.23 -14.37
CA TYR A 70 -0.57 -4.90 -14.56
C TYR A 70 0.27 -4.06 -15.53
N THR A 71 -0.40 -3.17 -16.26
CA THR A 71 0.22 -2.35 -17.32
C THR A 71 1.41 -1.52 -16.81
N LEU A 72 2.33 -1.18 -17.73
CA LEU A 72 3.53 -0.36 -17.52
C LEU A 72 3.43 0.82 -16.52
N PRO A 73 2.32 1.57 -16.36
CA PRO A 73 2.24 2.63 -15.36
C PRO A 73 2.16 2.17 -13.88
N HIS A 74 1.77 0.92 -13.60
CA HIS A 74 1.53 0.47 -12.22
C HIS A 74 2.83 0.15 -11.48
N ALA A 75 3.79 -0.46 -12.18
CA ALA A 75 5.08 -0.81 -11.62
C ALA A 75 5.92 0.40 -11.14
N PRO A 76 6.05 1.51 -11.91
CA PRO A 76 6.70 2.72 -11.44
C PRO A 76 6.06 3.28 -10.17
N ILE A 77 4.72 3.26 -10.06
CA ILE A 77 4.01 3.78 -8.88
C ILE A 77 4.38 2.97 -7.63
N VAL A 78 4.40 1.63 -7.74
CA VAL A 78 4.79 0.73 -6.65
C VAL A 78 6.25 0.95 -6.24
N ILE A 79 7.17 1.07 -7.21
CA ILE A 79 8.60 1.31 -6.94
C ILE A 79 8.81 2.67 -6.29
N ILE A 80 8.17 3.73 -6.81
CA ILE A 80 8.23 5.08 -6.21
C ILE A 80 7.66 5.03 -4.80
N GLY A 81 6.52 4.37 -4.60
CA GLY A 81 5.91 4.18 -3.28
C GLY A 81 6.86 3.52 -2.28
N PHE A 82 7.50 2.42 -2.67
CA PHE A 82 8.50 1.73 -1.87
C PHE A 82 9.66 2.66 -1.47
N LEU A 83 10.24 3.37 -2.44
CA LEU A 83 11.38 4.27 -2.21
C LEU A 83 11.00 5.43 -1.26
N LEU A 84 9.81 6.00 -1.42
CA LEU A 84 9.30 7.05 -0.53
C LEU A 84 9.09 6.51 0.90
N ALA A 85 8.48 5.34 1.03
CA ALA A 85 8.25 4.70 2.33
C ALA A 85 9.58 4.40 3.02
N LEU A 86 10.54 3.81 2.31
CA LEU A 86 11.87 3.48 2.82
C LEU A 86 12.62 4.73 3.27
N THR A 87 12.62 5.77 2.43
CA THR A 87 13.24 7.08 2.75
C THR A 87 12.62 7.67 4.00
N GLY A 88 11.29 7.66 4.11
CA GLY A 88 10.56 8.14 5.27
C GLY A 88 10.89 7.35 6.55
N VAL A 89 10.88 6.02 6.49
CA VAL A 89 11.15 5.12 7.63
C VAL A 89 12.57 5.30 8.16
N ILE A 90 13.56 5.53 7.28
CA ILE A 90 14.95 5.76 7.68
C ILE A 90 15.13 7.18 8.24
N ALA A 91 14.60 8.19 7.54
CA ALA A 91 14.91 9.59 7.85
C ALA A 91 14.07 10.19 8.99
N PHE A 92 12.82 9.74 9.20
CA PHE A 92 11.94 10.28 10.24
C PHE A 92 12.47 10.04 11.67
N PRO A 93 12.94 8.83 12.06
CA PRO A 93 13.50 8.59 13.39
C PRO A 93 14.70 9.48 13.70
N ILE A 94 15.55 9.73 12.69
CA ILE A 94 16.76 10.54 12.80
C ILE A 94 16.38 12.03 12.94
N THR A 95 15.64 12.55 11.97
CA THR A 95 15.43 14.00 11.83
C THR A 95 14.23 14.53 12.61
N GLY A 96 13.22 13.68 12.86
CA GLY A 96 11.94 14.09 13.45
C GLY A 96 11.12 15.06 12.58
N LYS A 97 11.49 15.29 11.31
CA LYS A 97 10.78 16.22 10.43
C LYS A 97 9.49 15.60 9.90
N LYS A 98 8.37 16.31 10.02
CA LYS A 98 7.02 15.85 9.60
C LYS A 98 6.96 15.39 8.13
N MET A 99 7.72 16.04 7.25
CA MET A 99 7.80 15.66 5.84
C MET A 99 8.14 14.18 5.64
N PHE A 100 9.09 13.63 6.42
CA PHE A 100 9.44 12.21 6.29
C PHE A 100 8.34 11.28 6.79
N ALA A 101 7.55 11.68 7.78
CA ALA A 101 6.36 10.93 8.16
C ALA A 101 5.35 10.91 6.99
N ILE A 102 5.12 12.05 6.34
CA ILE A 102 4.26 12.11 5.15
C ILE A 102 4.77 11.19 4.03
N LEU A 103 6.09 11.10 3.81
CA LEU A 103 6.66 10.15 2.85
C LEU A 103 6.36 8.69 3.21
N ILE A 104 6.33 8.32 4.49
CA ILE A 104 5.91 6.99 4.94
C ILE A 104 4.45 6.75 4.53
N LEU A 105 3.55 7.69 4.83
CA LEU A 105 2.12 7.56 4.51
C LEU A 105 1.89 7.40 3.01
N LEU A 106 2.41 8.34 2.21
CA LEU A 106 2.25 8.35 0.76
C LEU A 106 2.93 7.14 0.13
N GLY A 107 4.14 6.83 0.59
CA GLY A 107 4.90 5.68 0.12
C GLY A 107 4.18 4.37 0.36
N CYS A 108 3.70 4.12 1.58
CA CYS A 108 2.93 2.92 1.91
C CYS A 108 1.59 2.86 1.16
N ALA A 109 0.91 4.00 0.95
CA ALA A 109 -0.32 4.03 0.17
C ALA A 109 -0.09 3.68 -1.30
N MET A 110 0.91 4.30 -1.94
CA MET A 110 1.28 3.99 -3.33
C MET A 110 1.84 2.57 -3.48
N TRP A 111 2.56 2.09 -2.48
CA TRP A 111 3.16 0.77 -2.52
C TRP A 111 2.12 -0.32 -2.30
N ALA A 112 1.19 -0.16 -1.36
CA ALA A 112 0.11 -1.11 -1.13
C ALA A 112 -0.94 -1.07 -2.25
N HIS A 113 -1.09 0.08 -2.90
CA HIS A 113 -1.93 0.24 -4.07
C HIS A 113 -1.53 -0.76 -5.17
N ASN A 114 -2.50 -1.57 -5.59
CA ASN A 114 -2.40 -2.67 -6.57
C ASN A 114 -1.62 -3.91 -6.15
N ASN A 115 -0.99 -3.97 -4.97
CA ASN A 115 -0.30 -5.20 -4.56
C ASN A 115 -1.29 -6.33 -4.25
N TYR A 116 -2.44 -6.01 -3.65
CA TYR A 116 -3.50 -7.00 -3.45
C TYR A 116 -4.08 -7.51 -4.78
N LEU A 117 -4.33 -6.59 -5.71
CA LEU A 117 -4.77 -6.90 -7.08
C LEU A 117 -3.78 -7.83 -7.80
N ALA A 118 -2.49 -7.49 -7.75
CA ALA A 118 -1.39 -8.29 -8.27
C ALA A 118 -1.29 -9.68 -7.62
N PHE A 119 -1.51 -9.76 -6.31
CA PHE A 119 -1.53 -11.02 -5.59
C PHE A 119 -2.75 -11.89 -5.96
N ASN A 120 -3.94 -11.31 -6.04
CA ASN A 120 -5.13 -12.04 -6.48
C ASN A 120 -4.97 -12.56 -7.92
N ALA A 121 -4.41 -11.74 -8.81
CA ALA A 121 -4.10 -12.16 -10.18
C ALA A 121 -3.15 -13.36 -10.21
N LEU A 122 -2.09 -13.37 -9.39
CA LEU A 122 -1.19 -14.52 -9.25
C LEU A 122 -1.90 -15.79 -8.74
N MET A 123 -2.79 -15.66 -7.77
CA MET A 123 -3.49 -16.80 -7.14
C MET A 123 -4.65 -17.33 -8.00
N SER A 124 -5.07 -16.57 -9.01
CA SER A 124 -6.10 -16.97 -9.98
C SER A 124 -5.57 -17.73 -11.20
N VAL A 125 -4.24 -17.85 -11.33
CA VAL A 125 -3.54 -18.69 -12.32
C VAL A 125 -3.20 -20.04 -11.71
#